data_AF-A0A2D5J1A1-F1
#
_entry.id   AF-A0A2D5J1A1-F1
#
_cell.length_a   1.000
_cell.length_b   1.000
_cell.length_c   1.000
_cell.angle_alpha   90.00
_cell.angle_beta   90.00
_cell.angle_gamma   90.00
#
_symmetry.space_group_name_H-M   'P 1'
#
loop_
_entity.id
_entity.type
_entity.pdbx_description
1 polymer ?
#
loop_
_entity_poly.entity_id
_entity_poly.type
_entity_poly.pdbx_seq_one_letter_code
_entity_poly.pdbx_strand_id
1 'polypeptide(L)'
;MTEFTRHLWAAIPVAFADAANGLLASQDYGPTNFAVPLGATDTVTHLGIRTVVRPSFEAWIVGVGAGSITVDGADPLAVAAVMAALSAEFADRSGPGDQGRAGWAAFLVGLGLHEIVNADV
;
A
#
# COMPACT_ATOMS: atom_id res chain seq x y z
N MET A 1 -24.21 3.76 -2.38
CA MET A 1 -23.12 3.27 -3.24
C MET A 1 -21.81 3.69 -2.59
N THR A 2 -20.89 2.76 -2.34
CA THR A 2 -19.56 3.10 -1.84
C THR A 2 -18.73 3.59 -3.01
N GLU A 3 -18.43 4.88 -3.05
CA GLU A 3 -17.69 5.48 -4.16
C GLU A 3 -16.21 5.13 -4.03
N PHE A 4 -15.68 4.38 -4.99
CA PHE A 4 -14.26 4.09 -5.13
C PHE A 4 -13.68 5.07 -6.14
N THR A 5 -12.82 5.97 -5.68
CA THR A 5 -12.51 7.21 -6.41
C THR A 5 -11.07 7.27 -6.94
N ARG A 6 -10.12 6.58 -6.28
CA ARG A 6 -8.69 6.66 -6.58
C ARG A 6 -7.98 5.32 -6.51
N HIS A 7 -6.86 5.20 -7.21
CA HIS A 7 -5.90 4.13 -7.00
C HIS A 7 -4.98 4.49 -5.82
N LEU A 8 -4.69 3.49 -4.99
CA LEU A 8 -3.57 3.49 -4.07
C LEU A 8 -2.51 2.53 -4.59
N TRP A 9 -1.31 3.07 -4.76
CA TRP A 9 -0.08 2.33 -4.95
C TRP A 9 0.74 2.47 -3.70
N ALA A 10 1.10 1.37 -3.07
CA ALA A 10 2.03 1.46 -1.95
C ALA A 10 3.01 0.28 -1.93
N ALA A 11 4.17 0.54 -1.36
CA ALA A 11 5.22 -0.42 -1.10
C ALA A 11 5.72 -0.26 0.33
N ILE A 12 6.02 -1.38 0.98
CA ILE A 12 6.56 -1.40 2.33
C ILE A 12 7.65 -2.46 2.45
N PRO A 13 8.74 -2.24 3.21
CA PRO A 13 9.73 -3.27 3.43
C PRO A 13 9.11 -4.52 4.07
N VAL A 14 9.63 -5.71 3.71
CA VAL A 14 9.12 -7.00 4.21
C VAL A 14 9.04 -7.05 5.74
N ALA A 15 10.02 -6.43 6.43
CA ALA A 15 10.08 -6.39 7.89
C ALA A 15 8.85 -5.71 8.55
N PHE A 16 8.12 -4.87 7.83
CA PHE A 16 6.94 -4.15 8.34
C PHE A 16 5.62 -4.65 7.74
N ALA A 17 5.65 -5.63 6.84
CA ALA A 17 4.49 -6.04 6.07
C ALA A 17 3.35 -6.61 6.94
N ASP A 18 3.68 -7.43 7.95
CA ASP A 18 2.67 -7.99 8.86
C ASP A 18 1.98 -6.90 9.67
N ALA A 19 2.75 -5.94 10.19
CA ALA A 19 2.21 -4.81 10.92
C ALA A 19 1.32 -3.94 10.01
N ALA A 20 1.75 -3.67 8.78
CA ALA A 20 0.96 -2.90 7.82
C ALA A 20 -0.32 -3.62 7.41
N ASN A 21 -0.27 -4.92 7.16
CA ASN A 21 -1.46 -5.72 6.87
C ASN A 21 -2.44 -5.73 8.06
N GLY A 22 -1.93 -5.79 9.29
CA GLY A 22 -2.74 -5.63 10.52
C GLY A 22 -3.44 -4.27 10.60
N LEU A 23 -2.74 -3.19 10.27
CA LEU A 23 -3.33 -1.84 10.22
C LEU A 23 -4.44 -1.76 9.17
N LEU A 24 -4.22 -2.33 7.99
CA LEU A 24 -5.19 -2.32 6.90
C LEU A 24 -6.42 -3.21 7.16
N ALA A 25 -6.25 -4.32 7.89
CA ALA A 25 -7.34 -5.21 8.27
C ALA A 25 -8.40 -4.48 9.11
N SER A 26 -8.01 -3.46 9.90
CA SER A 26 -8.95 -2.65 10.69
C SER A 26 -9.93 -1.82 9.85
N GLN A 27 -9.69 -1.68 8.54
CA GLN A 27 -10.46 -0.81 7.64
C GLN A 27 -11.28 -1.59 6.59
N ASP A 28 -11.58 -2.87 6.84
CA ASP A 28 -12.27 -3.77 5.92
C ASP A 28 -11.56 -3.99 4.57
N TYR A 29 -10.25 -3.73 4.47
CA TYR A 29 -9.48 -4.06 3.27
C TYR A 29 -8.95 -5.51 3.29
N GLY A 30 -9.25 -6.28 4.35
CA GLY A 30 -8.83 -7.68 4.48
C GLY A 30 -7.39 -7.84 4.97
N PRO A 31 -6.97 -9.09 5.28
CA PRO A 31 -5.72 -9.35 6.00
C PRO A 31 -4.46 -9.42 5.10
N THR A 32 -4.60 -9.42 3.77
CA THR A 32 -3.47 -9.73 2.86
C THR A 32 -3.42 -8.73 1.71
N ASN A 33 -3.14 -7.47 2.04
CA ASN A 33 -3.15 -6.37 1.09
C ASN A 33 -1.77 -6.14 0.46
N PHE A 34 -0.71 -6.18 1.27
CA PHE A 34 0.67 -6.16 0.79
C PHE A 34 1.09 -7.59 0.43
N ALA A 35 0.86 -7.97 -0.83
CA ALA A 35 1.09 -9.33 -1.31
C ALA A 35 1.94 -9.38 -2.59
N VAL A 36 2.18 -8.24 -3.25
CA VAL A 36 2.98 -8.20 -4.48
C VAL A 36 4.46 -8.20 -4.11
N PRO A 37 5.26 -9.22 -4.43
CA PRO A 37 6.70 -9.24 -4.16
C PRO A 37 7.42 -8.19 -4.99
N LEU A 38 8.22 -7.35 -4.34
CA LEU A 38 8.96 -6.25 -4.94
C LEU A 38 10.45 -6.29 -4.58
N GLY A 39 11.31 -5.94 -5.52
CA GLY A 39 12.74 -5.79 -5.30
C GLY A 39 13.44 -4.97 -6.38
N ALA A 40 14.66 -4.54 -6.10
CA ALA A 40 15.54 -3.93 -7.11
C ALA A 40 16.23 -4.99 -7.98
N THR A 41 16.29 -6.22 -7.50
CA THR A 41 16.82 -7.43 -8.15
C THR A 41 15.84 -8.58 -7.89
N ASP A 42 16.24 -9.82 -8.14
CA ASP A 42 15.46 -11.03 -7.84
C ASP A 42 15.24 -11.30 -6.33
N THR A 43 15.74 -10.43 -5.45
CA THR A 43 15.52 -10.53 -4.00
C THR A 43 14.33 -9.69 -3.56
N VAL A 44 13.35 -10.33 -2.93
CA VAL A 44 12.20 -9.64 -2.33
C VAL A 44 12.67 -8.80 -1.14
N THR A 45 12.50 -7.50 -1.24
CA THR A 45 12.84 -6.52 -0.19
C THR A 45 11.62 -5.76 0.29
N HIS A 46 10.60 -5.65 -0.56
CA HIS A 46 9.36 -4.95 -0.29
C HIS A 46 8.16 -5.82 -0.67
N LEU A 47 7.01 -5.51 -0.06
CA LEU A 47 5.71 -5.98 -0.51
C LEU A 47 4.87 -4.79 -0.94
N GLY A 48 4.19 -4.96 -2.06
CA GLY A 48 3.37 -3.95 -2.72
C GLY A 48 1.88 -4.23 -2.60
N ILE A 49 1.10 -3.15 -2.67
CA ILE A 49 -0.34 -3.16 -2.87
C ILE A 49 -0.68 -2.23 -4.05
N ARG A 50 -1.55 -2.70 -4.93
CA ARG A 50 -2.22 -1.87 -5.94
C ARG A 50 -3.71 -2.12 -5.84
N THR A 51 -4.47 -1.14 -5.38
CA THR A 51 -5.92 -1.28 -5.20
C THR A 51 -6.66 0.03 -5.48
N VAL A 52 -7.99 -0.05 -5.56
CA VAL A 52 -8.85 1.14 -5.60
C VAL A 52 -9.37 1.40 -4.20
N VAL A 53 -9.33 2.65 -3.75
CA VAL A 53 -9.68 3.05 -2.39
C VAL A 53 -10.93 3.91 -2.33
N ARG A 54 -11.59 3.83 -1.18
CA ARG A 54 -12.70 4.69 -0.76
C ARG A 54 -12.15 6.01 -0.20
N PRO A 55 -12.82 7.16 -0.38
CA PRO A 55 -12.41 8.44 0.19
C PRO A 55 -12.16 8.41 1.71
N SER A 56 -12.97 7.65 2.45
CA SER A 56 -12.81 7.50 3.91
C SER A 56 -11.50 6.84 4.30
N PHE A 57 -11.01 5.91 3.48
CA PHE A 57 -9.76 5.21 3.73
C PHE A 57 -8.54 6.04 3.35
N GLU A 58 -8.61 6.77 2.24
CA GLU A 58 -7.59 7.76 1.88
C GLU A 58 -7.41 8.79 2.99
N ALA A 59 -8.52 9.38 3.47
CA ALA A 59 -8.49 10.30 4.59
C ALA A 59 -7.92 9.67 5.87
N TRP A 60 -8.20 8.39 6.11
CA TRP A 60 -7.65 7.65 7.24
C TRP A 60 -6.14 7.46 7.13
N ILE A 61 -5.60 6.98 5.99
CA ILE A 61 -4.15 6.83 5.79
C ILE A 61 -3.42 8.16 5.95
N VAL A 62 -3.95 9.23 5.33
CA VAL A 62 -3.36 10.57 5.42
C VAL A 62 -3.38 11.07 6.86
N GLY A 63 -4.49 10.85 7.59
CA GLY A 63 -4.60 11.26 8.98
C GLY A 63 -3.68 10.48 9.92
N VAL A 64 -3.54 9.16 9.73
CA VAL A 64 -2.59 8.33 10.50
C VAL A 64 -1.15 8.77 10.22
N GLY A 65 -0.80 9.02 8.95
CA GLY A 65 0.54 9.51 8.56
C GLY A 65 0.86 10.91 9.08
N ALA A 66 -0.15 11.77 9.22
CA ALA A 66 -0.02 13.08 9.85
C ALA A 66 -0.05 13.04 11.39
N GLY A 67 -0.28 11.87 12.00
CA GLY A 67 -0.45 11.72 13.45
C GLY A 67 -1.76 12.31 13.99
N SER A 68 -2.72 12.66 13.13
CA SER A 68 -4.01 13.22 13.52
C SER A 68 -5.07 12.16 13.83
N ILE A 69 -4.83 10.91 13.42
CA ILE A 69 -5.68 9.76 13.73
C ILE A 69 -4.86 8.73 14.51
N THR A 70 -5.38 8.31 15.66
CA THR A 70 -4.85 7.17 16.42
C THR A 70 -5.49 5.87 15.93
N VAL A 71 -4.70 4.80 15.89
CA VAL A 71 -5.21 3.46 15.54
C VAL A 71 -5.46 2.71 16.84
N ASP A 72 -6.73 2.57 17.21
CA ASP A 72 -7.12 1.87 18.45
C ASP A 72 -6.62 0.42 18.44
N GLY A 73 -6.00 0.01 19.55
CA GLY A 73 -5.47 -1.35 19.72
C GLY A 73 -4.13 -1.61 19.02
N ALA A 74 -3.56 -0.65 18.30
CA ALA A 74 -2.22 -0.73 17.75
C ALA A 74 -1.21 0.03 18.62
N ASP A 75 0.02 -0.49 18.72
CA ASP A 75 1.12 0.23 19.37
C ASP A 75 1.47 1.50 18.55
N PRO A 76 1.37 2.71 19.14
CA PRO A 76 1.67 3.96 18.44
C PRO A 76 3.08 4.01 17.84
N LEU A 77 4.08 3.37 18.47
CA LEU A 77 5.44 3.32 17.93
C LEU A 77 5.51 2.42 16.70
N ALA A 78 4.80 1.29 16.71
CA ALA A 78 4.70 0.41 15.55
C ALA A 78 3.96 1.08 14.39
N VAL A 79 2.87 1.81 14.67
CA VAL A 79 2.15 2.62 13.67
C VAL A 79 3.08 3.65 13.04
N ALA A 80 3.80 4.42 13.86
CA ALA A 80 4.74 5.43 13.37
C ALA A 80 5.85 4.81 12.51
N ALA A 81 6.39 3.66 12.92
CA ALA A 81 7.42 2.94 12.16
C ALA A 81 6.89 2.44 10.81
N VAL A 82 5.67 1.89 10.79
CA VAL A 82 5.01 1.46 9.53
C VAL A 82 4.77 2.65 8.61
N MET A 83 4.21 3.75 9.12
CA MET A 83 3.94 4.94 8.31
C MET A 83 5.22 5.60 7.79
N ALA A 84 6.30 5.58 8.57
CA ALA A 84 7.60 6.08 8.13
C ALA A 84 8.25 5.19 7.06
N ALA A 85 8.00 3.87 7.10
CA ALA A 85 8.52 2.91 6.12
C ALA A 85 7.65 2.78 4.86
N LEU A 86 6.39 3.24 4.92
CA LEU A 86 5.43 3.14 3.84
C LEU A 86 5.71 4.18 2.75
N SER A 87 5.98 3.70 1.53
CA SER A 87 5.93 4.54 0.33
C SER A 87 4.55 4.40 -0.31
N ALA A 88 3.79 5.48 -0.43
CA ALA A 88 2.44 5.44 -0.98
C ALA A 88 2.17 6.61 -1.93
N GLU A 89 1.43 6.35 -3.00
CA GLU A 89 0.97 7.31 -3.98
C GLU A 89 -0.52 7.09 -4.26
N PHE A 90 -1.28 8.19 -4.25
CA PHE A 90 -2.68 8.20 -4.68
C PHE A 90 -2.76 8.79 -6.08
N ALA A 91 -3.49 8.11 -6.96
CA ALA A 91 -3.70 8.57 -8.33
C ALA A 91 -5.17 8.51 -8.72
N ASP A 92 -5.57 9.45 -9.57
CA ASP A 92 -6.91 9.44 -10.14
C ASP A 92 -7.11 8.20 -11.02
N ARG A 93 -8.34 7.69 -11.04
CA ARG A 93 -8.69 6.53 -11.85
C ARG A 93 -8.83 6.93 -13.32
N SER A 94 -8.00 6.39 -14.21
CA SER A 94 -8.05 6.68 -15.66
C SER A 94 -9.21 5.97 -16.40
N GLY A 95 -10.34 5.73 -15.72
CA GLY A 95 -11.53 5.10 -16.29
C GLY A 95 -11.82 3.68 -15.78
N PRO A 96 -12.88 3.03 -16.29
CA PRO A 96 -13.41 1.81 -15.71
C PRO A 96 -12.49 0.58 -15.82
N GLY A 97 -11.55 0.56 -16.78
CA GLY A 97 -10.65 -0.57 -17.07
C GLY A 97 -9.16 -0.34 -16.76
N ASP A 98 -8.75 0.87 -16.37
CA ASP A 98 -7.39 1.09 -15.88
C ASP A 98 -7.32 0.60 -14.43
N GLN A 99 -6.51 -0.43 -14.18
CA GLN A 99 -6.24 -0.91 -12.82
C GLN A 99 -5.09 -0.12 -12.17
N GLY A 100 -4.74 1.03 -12.74
CA GLY A 100 -3.60 1.84 -12.36
C GLY A 100 -2.27 1.17 -12.75
N ARG A 101 -2.25 0.37 -13.82
CA ARG A 101 -1.08 -0.49 -14.13
C ARG A 101 0.11 0.33 -14.66
N ALA A 102 -0.17 1.32 -15.50
CA ALA A 102 0.86 2.21 -16.03
C ALA A 102 1.46 3.08 -14.93
N GLY A 103 0.61 3.66 -14.07
CA GLY A 103 1.07 4.46 -12.94
C GLY A 103 1.77 3.64 -11.86
N TRP A 104 1.33 2.40 -11.62
CA TRP A 104 2.03 1.46 -10.75
C TRP A 104 3.46 1.17 -11.19
N ALA A 105 3.68 0.91 -12.49
CA ALA A 105 5.01 0.69 -13.01
C ALA A 105 5.90 1.94 -12.84
N ALA A 106 5.35 3.14 -13.09
CA ALA A 106 6.07 4.40 -12.88
C ALA A 106 6.42 4.63 -11.40
N PHE A 107 5.48 4.35 -10.49
CA PHE A 107 5.69 4.39 -9.04
C PHE A 107 6.84 3.47 -8.61
N LEU A 108 6.84 2.21 -9.06
CA LEU A 108 7.91 1.26 -8.75
C LEU A 108 9.27 1.71 -9.28
N VAL A 109 9.33 2.21 -10.53
CA VAL A 109 10.55 2.78 -11.10
C VAL A 109 11.07 3.95 -10.28
N GLY A 110 10.18 4.82 -9.78
CA GLY A 110 10.54 5.92 -8.88
C GLY A 110 11.17 5.47 -7.57
N LEU A 111 10.80 4.28 -7.09
CA LEU A 111 11.40 3.64 -5.91
C LEU A 111 12.64 2.78 -6.23
N GLY A 112 13.00 2.63 -7.51
CA GLY A 112 14.04 1.69 -7.93
C GLY A 112 13.66 0.22 -7.74
N LEU A 113 12.38 -0.09 -7.75
CA LEU A 113 11.81 -1.43 -7.56
C LEU A 113 11.15 -1.95 -8.84
N HIS A 114 10.96 -3.26 -8.91
CA HIS A 114 10.10 -3.92 -9.89
C HIS A 114 9.33 -5.07 -9.23
N GLU A 115 8.23 -5.49 -9.86
CA GLU A 115 7.52 -6.71 -9.45
C GLU A 115 8.41 -7.92 -9.73
N ILE A 116 8.69 -8.70 -8.68
CA ILE A 116 9.36 -9.99 -8.84
C ILE A 116 8.27 -10.99 -9.20
N VAL A 117 8.08 -11.19 -10.49
CA VAL A 117 7.26 -12.31 -10.95
C VAL A 117 8.06 -13.57 -10.63
N ASN A 118 7.62 -14.35 -9.64
CA ASN A 118 8.11 -15.71 -9.51
C ASN A 118 7.81 -16.38 -10.86
N ALA A 119 8.85 -16.63 -11.65
CA ALA A 119 8.72 -17.50 -12.80
C ALA A 119 8.30 -18.85 -12.22
N ASP A 120 7.03 -19.19 -12.40
CA ASP A 120 6.43 -20.36 -11.79
C ASP A 120 7.26 -21.62 -12.05
N VAL A 121 7.37 -22.41 -10.97
CA VAL A 121 7.77 -23.81 -10.91
C VAL A 121 6.77 -24.68 -11.66
#